data_AF-A0A1Z4GA60-F1
#
_entry.id   AF-A0A1Z4GA60-F1
#
_cell.length_a   1.000
_cell.length_b   1.000
_cell.length_c   1.000
_cell.angle_alpha   90.00
_cell.angle_beta   90.00
_cell.angle_gamma   90.00
#
_symmetry.space_group_name_H-M   'P 1'
#
loop_
_entity.id
_entity.type
_entity.pdbx_description
1 polymer ?
#
loop_
_entity_poly.entity_id
_entity_poly.type
_entity_poly.pdbx_seq_one_letter_code
_entity_poly.pdbx_strand_id
1 'polypeptide(L)'
;MSWQNIRFAEIQSIEKVVAEFYVSCVKYIPNIYFRVKITEDIYGKYSGRVNLAIKNFRDDSPEWVGGTGNSVDEALENSIKNLIDSIESSGKDINCLRDEDFEWSSHEDF
;
A
#
# COMPACT_ATOMS: atom_id res chain seq x y z
N MET A 1 16.30 25.20 6.64
CA MET A 1 16.09 24.93 5.20
C MET A 1 15.24 23.66 5.13
N SER A 2 14.10 23.68 4.44
CA SER A 2 13.17 22.53 4.39
C SER A 2 13.51 21.61 3.21
N TRP A 3 13.38 20.29 3.38
CA TRP A 3 13.68 19.32 2.32
C TRP A 3 12.78 19.53 1.09
N GLN A 4 11.55 20.04 1.29
CA GLN A 4 10.60 20.36 0.22
C GLN A 4 11.12 21.41 -0.76
N ASN A 5 12.20 22.15 -0.44
CA ASN A 5 12.81 23.15 -1.32
C ASN A 5 14.05 22.64 -2.07
N ILE A 6 14.51 21.41 -1.80
CA ILE A 6 15.66 20.83 -2.49
C ILE A 6 15.26 20.52 -3.94
N ARG A 7 16.00 21.07 -4.91
CA ARG A 7 15.75 20.90 -6.34
C ARG A 7 17.06 20.64 -7.08
N PHE A 8 17.04 19.66 -7.96
CA PHE A 8 18.08 19.34 -8.93
C PHE A 8 17.41 19.19 -10.29
N ALA A 9 18.07 19.58 -11.39
CA ALA A 9 17.45 19.52 -12.72
C ALA A 9 17.19 18.08 -13.18
N GLU A 10 17.96 17.14 -12.64
CA GLU A 10 17.96 15.72 -12.96
C GLU A 10 16.97 14.91 -12.12
N ILE A 11 16.42 15.48 -11.04
CA ILE A 11 15.54 14.78 -10.09
C ILE A 11 14.12 15.32 -10.19
N GLN A 12 13.17 14.45 -10.56
CA GLN A 12 11.78 14.82 -10.76
C GLN A 12 11.05 15.17 -9.45
N SER A 13 11.22 14.37 -8.41
CA SER A 13 10.56 14.56 -7.12
C SER A 13 11.35 13.95 -5.98
N ILE A 14 11.07 14.44 -4.78
CA ILE A 14 11.55 13.86 -3.53
C ILE A 14 10.31 13.57 -2.70
N GLU A 15 10.24 12.38 -2.13
CA GLU A 15 9.24 12.00 -1.15
C GLU A 15 9.94 11.62 0.14
N LYS A 16 9.35 11.97 1.27
CA LYS A 16 9.86 11.58 2.59
C LYS A 16 9.01 10.46 3.15
N VAL A 17 9.62 9.35 3.55
CA VAL A 17 8.92 8.35 4.37
C VAL A 17 8.65 8.95 5.75
N VAL A 18 7.37 9.01 6.11
CA VAL A 18 6.91 9.62 7.36
C VAL A 18 6.35 8.62 8.37
N ALA A 19 5.95 7.43 7.90
CA ALA A 19 5.53 6.33 8.77
C ALA A 19 5.60 4.97 8.05
N GLU A 20 5.72 3.90 8.84
CA GLU A 20 5.51 2.52 8.42
C GLU A 20 4.66 1.80 9.48
N PHE A 21 3.63 1.10 9.02
CA PHE A 21 2.68 0.41 9.88
C PHE A 21 2.70 -1.09 9.61
N TYR A 22 2.69 -1.88 10.67
CA TYR A 22 2.44 -3.32 10.62
C TYR A 22 0.96 -3.56 10.88
N VAL A 23 0.27 -4.18 9.93
CA VAL A 23 -1.17 -4.39 9.97
C VAL A 23 -1.45 -5.89 10.03
N SER A 24 -2.15 -6.32 11.07
CA SER A 24 -2.62 -7.70 11.22
C SER A 24 -4.02 -7.82 10.63
N CYS A 25 -4.23 -8.76 9.71
CA CYS A 25 -5.56 -9.10 9.22
C CYS A 25 -6.00 -10.44 9.81
N VAL A 26 -7.22 -10.53 10.36
CA VAL A 26 -7.75 -11.80 10.89
C VAL A 26 -8.72 -12.46 9.90
N LYS A 27 -9.44 -11.66 9.12
CA LYS A 27 -10.56 -12.12 8.28
C LYS A 27 -10.12 -12.71 6.95
N TYR A 28 -9.25 -12.02 6.21
CA TYR A 28 -8.94 -12.36 4.82
C TYR A 28 -7.60 -13.08 4.66
N ILE A 29 -6.69 -12.90 5.62
CA ILE A 29 -5.33 -13.42 5.54
C ILE A 29 -4.92 -13.96 6.92
N PRO A 30 -5.31 -15.20 7.27
CA PRO A 30 -5.08 -15.73 8.61
C PRO A 30 -3.59 -15.70 8.98
N ASN A 31 -3.27 -15.12 10.14
CA ASN A 31 -1.92 -15.08 10.75
C ASN A 31 -0.84 -14.34 9.95
N ILE A 32 -1.23 -13.41 9.07
CA ILE A 32 -0.29 -12.63 8.27
C ILE A 32 -0.32 -11.14 8.67
N TYR A 33 0.87 -10.57 8.73
CA TYR A 33 1.10 -9.14 8.85
C TYR A 33 1.51 -8.58 7.49
N PHE A 34 0.84 -7.53 7.04
CA PHE A 34 1.30 -6.74 5.91
C PHE A 34 1.75 -5.35 6.38
N ARG A 35 2.44 -4.63 5.52
CA ARG A 35 2.98 -3.31 5.81
C ARG A 35 2.33 -2.24 4.96
N VAL A 36 2.17 -1.07 5.56
CA VAL A 36 1.78 0.15 4.85
C VAL A 36 2.82 1.21 5.11
N LYS A 37 3.50 1.67 4.05
CA LYS A 37 4.50 2.74 4.08
C LYS A 37 3.82 4.03 3.64
N ILE A 38 3.94 5.09 4.44
CA ILE A 38 3.40 6.41 4.13
C ILE A 38 4.54 7.34 3.73
N THR A 39 4.38 7.99 2.57
CA THR A 39 5.26 9.05 2.10
C THR A 39 4.54 10.40 2.11
N GLU A 40 5.29 11.46 2.36
CA GLU A 40 4.88 12.86 2.22
C GLU A 40 5.60 13.44 1.00
N ASP A 41 4.86 14.12 0.12
CA ASP A 41 5.43 14.83 -1.03
C ASP A 41 5.83 16.27 -0.69
N ILE A 42 6.45 16.96 -1.65
CA ILE A 42 6.89 18.36 -1.48
C ILE A 42 5.75 19.36 -1.22
N TYR A 43 4.49 18.96 -1.45
CA TYR A 43 3.28 19.76 -1.26
C TYR A 43 2.55 19.43 0.05
N GLY A 44 3.10 18.52 0.87
CA GLY A 44 2.47 18.06 2.11
C GLY A 44 1.28 17.13 1.89
N LYS A 45 1.22 16.43 0.75
CA LYS A 45 0.26 15.35 0.50
C LYS A 45 0.85 14.01 0.90
N TYR A 46 -0.01 13.11 1.36
CA TYR A 46 0.38 11.82 1.88
C TYR A 46 -0.10 10.71 0.95
N SER A 47 0.80 9.76 0.67
CA SER A 47 0.49 8.56 -0.11
C SER A 47 0.91 7.33 0.68
N GLY A 48 0.01 6.35 0.76
CA GLY A 48 0.27 5.04 1.34
C GLY A 48 0.47 4.00 0.26
N ARG A 49 1.51 3.20 0.43
CA ARG A 49 1.79 2.00 -0.36
C ARG A 49 1.59 0.78 0.52
N VAL A 50 0.89 -0.22 0.01
CA VAL A 50 0.70 -1.52 0.67
C VAL A 50 1.69 -2.52 0.08
N ASN A 51 2.37 -3.30 0.91
CA ASN A 51 3.37 -4.28 0.44
C ASN A 51 2.76 -5.62 -0.02
N LEU A 52 1.44 -5.63 -0.27
CA LEU A 52 0.63 -6.80 -0.56
C LEU A 52 -0.42 -6.45 -1.60
N ALA A 53 -0.62 -7.34 -2.56
CA ALA A 53 -1.68 -7.29 -3.56
C ALA A 53 -2.40 -8.64 -3.64
N ILE A 54 -3.71 -8.62 -3.90
CA ILE A 54 -4.47 -9.82 -4.30
C ILE A 54 -4.26 -10.06 -5.79
N LYS A 55 -4.14 -11.32 -6.22
CA LYS A 55 -4.06 -11.69 -7.64
C LYS A 55 -5.45 -11.76 -8.25
N ASN A 56 -5.60 -11.23 -9.45
CA ASN A 56 -6.85 -11.31 -10.19
C ASN A 56 -7.18 -12.76 -10.56
N PHE A 57 -8.44 -13.18 -10.41
CA PHE A 57 -8.84 -14.57 -10.69
C PHE A 57 -8.73 -15.00 -12.17
N ARG A 58 -8.63 -14.04 -13.11
CA ARG A 58 -8.64 -14.32 -14.55
C ARG A 58 -7.26 -14.59 -15.13
N ASP A 59 -6.25 -13.88 -14.65
CA ASP A 59 -4.91 -13.87 -15.25
C ASP A 59 -3.77 -13.91 -14.21
N ASP A 60 -4.09 -14.08 -12.93
CA ASP A 60 -3.17 -14.10 -11.79
C ASP A 60 -2.29 -12.84 -11.64
N SER A 61 -2.63 -11.74 -12.32
CA SER A 61 -1.91 -10.48 -12.17
C SER A 61 -2.18 -9.83 -10.80
N PRO A 62 -1.17 -9.28 -10.12
CA PRO A 62 -1.35 -8.64 -8.82
C PRO A 62 -2.02 -7.27 -8.95
N GLU A 63 -3.08 -7.04 -8.18
CA GLU A 63 -3.78 -5.77 -8.06
C GLU A 63 -3.15 -4.92 -6.94
N TRP A 64 -2.13 -4.14 -7.29
CA TRP A 64 -1.47 -3.23 -6.37
C TRP A 64 -2.37 -2.04 -6.03
N VAL A 65 -2.52 -1.78 -4.74
CA VAL A 65 -3.31 -0.67 -4.21
C VAL A 65 -2.51 0.24 -3.31
N GLY A 66 -2.97 1.48 -3.22
CA GLY A 66 -2.50 2.49 -2.29
C GLY A 66 -3.61 3.47 -1.99
N GLY A 67 -3.37 4.37 -1.03
CA GLY A 67 -4.34 5.38 -0.62
C GLY A 67 -3.69 6.74 -0.48
N THR A 68 -4.41 7.80 -0.85
CA THR A 68 -3.94 9.18 -0.67
C THR A 68 -4.69 9.86 0.46
N GLY A 69 -4.07 10.84 1.11
CA GLY A 69 -4.70 11.62 2.18
C GLY A 69 -4.03 12.96 2.42
N ASN A 70 -4.67 13.78 3.25
CA ASN A 70 -4.14 15.05 3.76
C ASN A 70 -3.42 14.89 5.10
N SER A 71 -3.39 13.67 5.65
CA SER A 71 -2.62 13.26 6.82
C SER A 71 -2.11 11.84 6.67
N VAL A 72 -1.18 11.44 7.56
CA VAL A 72 -0.70 10.07 7.68
C VAL A 72 -1.87 9.10 7.95
N ASP A 73 -2.76 9.47 8.86
CA ASP A 73 -3.90 8.64 9.26
C ASP A 73 -4.89 8.44 8.11
N GLU A 74 -5.21 9.51 7.37
CA GLU A 74 -6.13 9.44 6.23
C GLU A 74 -5.53 8.58 5.10
N ALA A 75 -4.24 8.74 4.80
CA ALA A 75 -3.58 7.92 3.80
C ALA A 75 -3.51 6.44 4.21
N LEU A 76 -3.28 6.15 5.49
CA LEU A 76 -3.31 4.78 6.04
C LEU A 76 -4.70 4.17 5.92
N GLU A 77 -5.73 4.87 6.38
CA GLU A 77 -7.13 4.41 6.34
C GLU A 77 -7.55 4.12 4.90
N ASN A 78 -7.28 5.05 3.97
CA ASN A 78 -7.63 4.87 2.57
C ASN A 78 -6.85 3.72 1.91
N SER A 79 -5.58 3.52 2.28
CA SER A 79 -4.78 2.40 1.75
C SER A 79 -5.35 1.05 2.18
N ILE A 80 -5.75 0.93 3.45
CA ILE A 80 -6.34 -0.30 3.99
C ILE A 80 -7.72 -0.55 3.39
N LYS A 81 -8.57 0.48 3.27
CA LYS A 81 -9.89 0.36 2.62
C LYS A 81 -9.76 -0.11 1.18
N ASN A 82 -8.87 0.50 0.39
CA ASN A 82 -8.65 0.11 -1.00
C ASN A 82 -8.15 -1.35 -1.13
N LEU A 83 -7.33 -1.83 -0.19
CA LEU A 83 -6.92 -3.24 -0.14
C LEU A 83 -8.10 -4.17 0.13
N ILE A 84 -8.94 -3.84 1.12
CA ILE A 84 -10.14 -4.62 1.43
C ILE A 84 -11.06 -4.67 0.22
N ASP A 85 -11.32 -3.53 -0.41
CA ASP A 85 -12.18 -3.41 -1.58
C ASP A 85 -11.64 -4.24 -2.76
N SER A 86 -10.32 -4.24 -3.00
CA SER A 86 -9.68 -5.08 -4.03
C SER A 86 -9.81 -6.57 -3.71
N ILE A 87 -9.59 -6.99 -2.45
CA ILE A 87 -9.79 -8.38 -2.02
C ILE A 87 -11.25 -8.83 -2.25
N GLU A 88 -12.22 -8.01 -1.82
CA GLU A 88 -13.65 -8.33 -1.95
C GLU A 88 -14.13 -8.31 -3.40
N SER A 89 -13.51 -7.50 -4.25
CA SER A 89 -13.82 -7.38 -5.68
C SER A 89 -13.03 -8.34 -6.57
N SER A 90 -12.09 -9.11 -6.01
CA SER A 90 -11.16 -9.98 -6.75
C SER A 90 -11.84 -11.14 -7.50
N GLY A 91 -13.10 -11.44 -7.20
CA GLY A 91 -13.85 -12.57 -7.75
C GLY A 91 -13.45 -13.93 -7.17
N LYS A 92 -12.50 -13.99 -6.22
CA LYS A 92 -12.14 -15.19 -5.45
C LYS A 92 -13.09 -15.36 -4.25
N ASP A 93 -13.27 -16.60 -3.79
CA ASP A 93 -14.01 -16.86 -2.55
C ASP A 93 -13.16 -16.42 -1.34
N ILE A 94 -13.57 -15.33 -0.70
CA ILE A 94 -12.88 -14.72 0.44
C ILE A 94 -12.67 -15.68 1.62
N ASN A 95 -13.46 -16.75 1.74
CA ASN A 95 -13.34 -17.73 2.83
C ASN A 95 -12.31 -18.83 2.53
N CYS A 96 -11.82 -18.88 1.28
CA CYS A 96 -10.91 -19.91 0.79
C CYS A 96 -9.58 -19.34 0.30
N LEU A 97 -9.28 -18.07 0.60
CA LEU A 97 -8.02 -17.42 0.22
C LEU A 97 -6.82 -18.07 0.89
N ARG A 98 -5.71 -18.13 0.14
CA ARG A 98 -4.43 -18.70 0.54
C ARG A 98 -3.29 -17.77 0.16
N ASP A 99 -2.10 -18.01 0.71
CA ASP A 99 -0.91 -17.21 0.42
C ASP A 99 -0.61 -17.11 -1.08
N GLU A 100 -0.90 -18.15 -1.86
CA GLU A 100 -0.71 -18.19 -3.32
C GLU A 100 -1.62 -17.20 -4.08
N ASP A 101 -2.75 -16.80 -3.50
CA ASP A 101 -3.67 -15.81 -4.06
C ASP A 101 -3.13 -14.38 -3.93
N PHE A 102 -2.04 -14.18 -3.19
CA PHE A 102 -1.44 -12.87 -2.98
C PHE A 102 -0.06 -12.76 -3.63
N GLU A 103 0.36 -11.52 -3.84
CA GLU A 103 1.72 -11.15 -4.23
C GLU A 103 2.26 -10.15 -3.21
N TRP A 104 3.52 -10.35 -2.82
CA TRP A 104 4.23 -9.50 -1.87
C TRP A 104 5.22 -8.61 -2.62
N SER A 105 5.35 -7.35 -2.20
CA SER A 105 6.38 -6.49 -2.78
C SER A 105 7.77 -7.03 -2.42
N SER A 106 8.78 -6.67 -3.22
CA SER A 106 10.16 -7.00 -2.88
C SER A 106 10.54 -6.35 -1.54
N HIS A 107 11.51 -6.93 -0.84
CA HIS A 107 12.10 -6.29 0.33
C HIS A 107 12.72 -4.93 -0.01
N GLU A 108 13.22 -4.75 -1.23
CA GLU A 108 13.82 -3.48 -1.67
C GLU A 108 12.77 -2.37 -1.87
N ASP A 109 11.50 -2.72 -2.05
CA ASP A 109 10.39 -1.76 -2.18
C ASP A 109 9.95 -1.20 -0.82
N PHE A 110 10.31 -1.88 0.27
CA PHE A 110 9.86 -1.62 1.65
C PHE A 110 10.99 -1.39 2.65
#